data_AF-A0A7S0CSQ1-F1
#
_entry.id   AF-A0A7S0CSQ1-F1
#
_cell.length_a   1.000
_cell.length_b   1.000
_cell.length_c   1.000
_cell.angle_alpha   90.00
_cell.angle_beta   90.00
_cell.angle_gamma   90.00
#
_symmetry.space_group_name_H-M   'P 1'
#
loop_
_entity.id
_entity.type
_entity.pdbx_description
1 polymer ?
#
loop_
_entity_poly.entity_id
_entity_poly.type
_entity_poly.pdbx_seq_one_letter_code
_entity_poly.pdbx_strand_id
1 'polypeptide(L)'
;SSRQVLDPTKMGTEACLSLLLLGAAQAQGNAHLGSIRAAEPAIKASIPRGVGADVDVDVDVEHPEDLVDITMGTWSRIDYSTGSVLPFVGRPWGMNQWAPQTNNYHPNGHDQKSWWFHPEDKELYGIRCTHQPSPWINDYGNFLVSAEMGLLKTNFPNKATTFRVDKYSPYELDYTLDTYCDTDGNCMTLNLTGTSRGAMIHLTFPPFDEEAAAAGYDQTRRVRVLLSSNSTDSIDFDANSGRIFGFTQANNGGVPMGYPYPPPSSSATCQPQGPFKNLGFSGNDLYHFGVDEGDVDKAAMQCQTQCCNEPKCLAWGLDYGSSTSTGGRLGAAPDGGDLPTCMGHDKCCWIKSMAGGAHSGQHISGWKKGYGPDDVQTMFHHFFELETTPVAAGGDVLQRVNDNMFTNGLEAYLEFPPTVQSIEVRIGTSFISGDQARLNLDRELPRNKTFTDIAQESRARWNSVLGVVKVQGGEQGDPRGDKGRLVTFYSSMYRAAIFPRSLAEMNSTGHTIHWSPYDDNGNVFDGEIATDSGFWDAYRTVYQLGALIHPLQYNKLIHGWMNAYREQGWLPGWPSPGERGAMAATMQDCIVADAIIVT
;
A
#
# COMPACT_ATOMS: atom_id res chain seq x y z
N SER A 1 -55.81 9.18 24.41
CA SER A 1 -55.98 10.60 24.73
C SER A 1 -54.61 11.22 24.95
N SER A 2 -54.35 12.31 24.23
CA SER A 2 -53.14 13.17 24.21
C SER A 2 -51.75 12.50 24.15
N ARG A 3 -51.26 12.20 22.92
CA ARG A 3 -49.81 12.18 22.65
C ARG A 3 -49.35 13.63 22.52
N GLN A 4 -48.57 14.12 23.47
CA GLN A 4 -47.75 15.31 23.26
C GLN A 4 -46.54 14.90 22.42
N VAL A 5 -46.39 15.52 21.25
CA VAL A 5 -45.14 15.48 20.48
C VAL A 5 -44.19 16.46 21.17
N LEU A 6 -43.06 15.96 21.69
CA LEU A 6 -42.02 16.80 22.25
C LEU A 6 -41.11 17.29 21.11
N ASP A 7 -40.88 18.59 21.09
CA ASP A 7 -39.98 19.28 20.16
C ASP A 7 -38.52 19.12 20.62
N PRO A 8 -37.66 18.42 19.86
CA PRO A 8 -36.29 18.13 20.25
C PRO A 8 -35.37 19.36 20.25
N THR A 9 -35.83 20.51 19.77
CA THR A 9 -35.03 21.76 19.79
C THR A 9 -35.00 22.46 21.16
N LYS A 10 -35.68 21.91 22.18
CA LYS A 10 -35.81 22.52 23.52
C LYS A 10 -35.25 21.69 24.69
N MET A 11 -34.59 20.56 24.44
CA MET A 11 -34.00 19.75 25.52
C MET A 11 -32.54 20.15 25.79
N GLY A 12 -32.30 20.74 26.96
CA GLY A 12 -30.95 21.01 27.46
C GLY A 12 -30.21 19.74 27.90
N THR A 13 -28.88 19.81 27.86
CA THR A 13 -27.92 18.70 28.08
C THR A 13 -28.14 17.89 29.36
N GLU A 14 -28.70 18.50 30.41
CA GLU A 14 -29.00 17.82 31.69
C GLU A 14 -30.18 16.83 31.60
N ALA A 15 -31.12 17.04 30.68
CA ALA A 15 -32.26 16.14 30.49
C ALA A 15 -31.85 14.82 29.82
N CYS A 16 -30.88 14.86 28.91
CA CYS A 16 -30.32 13.66 28.26
C CYS A 16 -29.51 12.81 29.24
N LEU A 17 -28.71 13.43 30.12
CA LEU A 17 -27.94 12.72 31.14
C LEU A 17 -28.83 11.98 32.15
N SER A 18 -29.95 12.63 32.51
CA SER A 18 -30.94 12.06 33.43
C SER A 18 -31.64 10.82 32.84
N LEU A 19 -31.92 10.81 31.53
CA LEU A 19 -32.53 9.68 30.83
C LEU A 19 -31.57 8.50 30.65
N LEU A 20 -30.28 8.76 30.41
CA LEU A 20 -29.23 7.73 30.36
C LEU A 20 -29.01 7.07 31.72
N LEU A 21 -29.03 7.85 32.81
CA LEU A 21 -28.92 7.32 34.18
C LEU A 21 -30.16 6.53 34.61
N LEU A 22 -31.36 6.94 34.17
CA LEU A 22 -32.61 6.18 34.40
C LEU A 22 -32.60 4.82 33.67
N GLY A 23 -32.05 4.77 32.46
CA GLY A 23 -31.85 3.50 31.72
C GLY A 23 -30.86 2.56 32.42
N ALA A 24 -29.76 3.10 32.95
CA ALA A 24 -28.77 2.32 33.69
C ALA A 24 -29.29 1.81 35.06
N ALA A 25 -30.10 2.60 35.75
CA ALA A 25 -30.68 2.22 37.04
C ALA A 25 -31.80 1.17 36.92
N GLN A 26 -32.52 1.10 35.80
CA GLN A 26 -33.50 0.04 35.54
C GLN A 26 -32.85 -1.29 35.15
N ALA A 27 -31.62 -1.27 34.61
CA ALA A 27 -30.86 -2.48 34.26
C ALA A 27 -30.26 -3.20 35.48
N GLN A 28 -30.10 -2.51 36.62
CA GLN A 28 -29.65 -3.09 37.88
C GLN A 28 -30.76 -2.98 38.91
N GLY A 29 -31.63 -4.00 38.98
CA GLY A 29 -32.83 -4.01 39.82
C GLY A 29 -32.57 -3.93 41.33
N ASN A 30 -32.17 -2.76 41.83
CA ASN A 30 -32.11 -2.40 43.25
C ASN A 30 -31.82 -0.89 43.41
N ALA A 31 -32.84 -0.08 43.75
CA ALA A 31 -32.74 0.97 44.77
C ALA A 31 -34.05 1.77 44.92
N HIS A 32 -34.47 1.94 46.17
CA HIS A 32 -35.55 2.82 46.59
C HIS A 32 -35.18 4.31 46.44
N LEU A 33 -36.12 5.12 45.94
CA LEU A 33 -36.07 6.55 45.61
C LEU A 33 -35.82 7.54 46.79
N GLY A 34 -35.26 7.10 47.92
CA GLY A 34 -35.23 7.88 49.17
C GLY A 34 -33.88 8.45 49.63
N SER A 35 -32.73 8.05 49.07
CA SER A 35 -31.42 8.32 49.71
C SER A 35 -30.46 9.27 48.97
N ILE A 36 -30.85 9.86 47.84
CA ILE A 36 -29.91 10.64 46.98
C ILE A 36 -29.85 12.16 47.34
N ARG A 37 -30.53 12.63 48.39
CA ARG A 37 -30.58 14.08 48.72
C ARG A 37 -29.95 14.53 50.05
N ALA A 38 -29.05 13.75 50.66
CA ALA A 38 -28.44 14.11 51.94
C ALA A 38 -26.91 14.01 52.04
N ALA A 39 -26.17 13.83 50.94
CA ALA A 39 -24.72 13.55 51.00
C ALA A 39 -23.79 14.62 50.41
N GLU A 40 -24.26 15.83 50.09
CA GLU A 40 -23.40 16.88 49.52
C GLU A 40 -22.65 17.79 50.53
N PRO A 41 -23.13 18.07 51.76
CA PRO A 41 -22.38 18.98 52.65
C PRO A 41 -21.28 18.31 53.50
N ALA A 42 -21.24 16.97 53.61
CA ALA A 42 -20.39 16.28 54.58
C ALA A 42 -18.99 15.86 54.06
N ILE A 43 -18.73 15.98 52.76
CA ILE A 43 -17.45 15.56 52.14
C ILE A 43 -16.41 16.71 52.11
N LYS A 44 -16.83 17.96 52.33
CA LYS A 44 -15.92 19.13 52.27
C LYS A 44 -15.14 19.43 53.57
N ALA A 45 -15.31 18.64 54.64
CA ALA A 45 -14.77 18.98 55.97
C ALA A 45 -13.66 18.06 56.52
N SER A 46 -13.14 17.09 55.75
CA SER A 46 -12.20 16.08 56.28
C SER A 46 -10.89 15.89 55.51
N ILE A 47 -10.42 16.88 54.74
CA ILE A 47 -9.10 16.81 54.09
C ILE A 47 -8.04 17.52 54.95
N PRO A 48 -7.02 16.81 55.48
CA PRO A 48 -5.91 17.45 56.17
C PRO A 48 -5.07 18.27 55.19
N ARG A 49 -4.75 19.51 55.57
CA ARG A 49 -3.71 20.31 54.90
C ARG A 49 -2.34 19.80 55.33
N GLY A 50 -1.50 19.43 54.36
CA GLY A 50 -0.07 19.27 54.61
C GLY A 50 0.70 18.50 53.55
N VAL A 51 1.54 19.26 52.83
CA VAL A 51 2.82 18.87 52.20
C VAL A 51 2.78 18.31 50.76
N GLY A 52 3.21 19.16 49.81
CA GLY A 52 4.23 18.76 48.83
C GLY A 52 3.84 18.74 47.35
N ALA A 53 4.18 19.84 46.66
CA ALA A 53 4.45 19.99 45.23
C ALA A 53 3.27 19.88 44.23
N ASP A 54 2.91 21.05 43.72
CA ASP A 54 2.28 21.39 42.43
C ASP A 54 2.09 20.21 41.45
N VAL A 55 0.84 19.79 41.29
CA VAL A 55 0.40 19.04 40.11
C VAL A 55 -0.59 19.95 39.39
N ASP A 56 -0.14 20.60 38.32
CA ASP A 56 -1.04 21.26 37.37
C ASP A 56 -1.89 20.18 36.70
N VAL A 57 -3.18 20.09 37.09
CA VAL A 57 -4.14 19.13 36.54
C VAL A 57 -4.95 19.72 35.37
N ASP A 58 -4.54 20.88 34.83
CA ASP A 58 -5.21 21.54 33.71
C ASP A 58 -4.30 21.55 32.45
N VAL A 59 -4.05 20.37 31.87
CA VAL A 59 -3.46 20.31 30.53
C VAL A 59 -4.55 19.89 29.55
N ASP A 60 -5.28 20.87 29.03
CA ASP A 60 -6.05 20.68 27.81
C ASP A 60 -5.06 20.30 26.70
N VAL A 61 -5.09 19.05 26.26
CA VAL A 61 -4.18 18.56 25.21
C VAL A 61 -4.61 19.17 23.88
N GLU A 62 -3.96 20.27 23.50
CA GLU A 62 -4.24 21.00 22.25
C GLU A 62 -3.72 20.25 21.01
N HIS A 63 -2.63 19.49 21.16
CA HIS A 63 -1.96 18.74 20.09
C HIS A 63 -1.82 17.24 20.41
N PRO A 64 -2.93 16.48 20.49
CA PRO A 64 -2.89 15.04 20.79
C PRO A 64 -2.12 14.22 19.75
N GLU A 65 -2.04 14.69 18.51
CA GLU A 65 -1.27 14.07 17.42
C GLU A 65 0.24 14.02 17.69
N ASP A 66 0.77 14.94 18.49
CA ASP A 66 2.19 14.94 18.86
C ASP A 66 2.50 13.96 20.02
N LEU A 67 1.46 13.40 20.66
CA LEU A 67 1.58 12.37 21.69
C LEU A 67 1.49 10.95 21.11
N VAL A 68 1.21 10.80 19.82
CA VAL A 68 1.06 9.50 19.18
C VAL A 68 2.43 8.85 18.97
N ASP A 69 2.62 7.67 19.56
CA ASP A 69 3.73 6.77 19.28
C ASP A 69 3.29 5.71 18.26
N ILE A 70 3.63 5.94 16.99
CA ILE A 70 3.34 4.99 15.91
C ILE A 70 4.22 3.71 15.95
N THR A 71 5.22 3.66 16.83
CA THR A 71 6.05 2.46 17.05
C THR A 71 5.52 1.56 18.17
N MET A 72 4.52 2.03 18.93
CA MET A 72 3.88 1.22 19.97
C MET A 72 3.31 -0.08 19.35
N GLY A 73 3.90 -1.21 19.75
CA GLY A 73 3.56 -2.57 19.27
C GLY A 73 4.40 -3.10 18.09
N THR A 74 5.35 -2.32 17.55
CA THR A 74 6.21 -2.77 16.43
C THR A 74 7.36 -3.68 16.86
N TRP A 75 7.67 -3.77 18.16
CA TRP A 75 8.63 -4.72 18.70
C TRP A 75 8.02 -6.13 18.76
N SER A 76 7.70 -6.65 17.58
CA SER A 76 6.98 -7.90 17.38
C SER A 76 7.69 -8.73 16.31
N ARG A 77 7.73 -10.04 16.54
CA ARG A 77 8.18 -11.04 15.58
C ARG A 77 7.13 -12.16 15.53
N ILE A 78 7.31 -13.12 14.63
CA ILE A 78 6.35 -14.22 14.44
C ILE A 78 6.14 -15.06 15.71
N ASP A 79 7.18 -15.22 16.52
CA ASP A 79 7.19 -15.99 17.75
C ASP A 79 6.63 -15.23 18.96
N TYR A 80 6.67 -13.89 18.92
CA TYR A 80 6.19 -13.05 20.00
C TYR A 80 5.62 -11.71 19.52
N SER A 81 4.32 -11.51 19.75
CA SER A 81 3.61 -10.28 19.41
C SER A 81 3.47 -9.37 20.64
N THR A 82 3.92 -8.13 20.51
CA THR A 82 3.57 -7.00 21.41
C THR A 82 2.53 -6.06 20.78
N GLY A 83 2.00 -6.45 19.62
CA GLY A 83 1.02 -5.70 18.85
C GLY A 83 0.97 -6.14 17.39
N SER A 84 2.12 -6.57 16.83
CA SER A 84 2.24 -6.99 15.41
C SER A 84 1.73 -5.92 14.44
N VAL A 85 2.11 -4.66 14.71
CA VAL A 85 1.73 -3.48 13.93
C VAL A 85 2.91 -2.91 13.16
N LEU A 86 2.61 -1.99 12.25
CA LEU A 86 3.58 -1.24 11.43
C LEU A 86 3.50 0.25 11.77
N PRO A 87 4.61 1.01 11.67
CA PRO A 87 4.62 2.45 11.95
C PRO A 87 4.07 3.23 10.74
N PHE A 88 2.75 3.20 10.57
CA PHE A 88 2.08 3.81 9.42
C PHE A 88 2.10 5.34 9.47
N VAL A 89 2.42 5.94 8.33
CA VAL A 89 2.25 7.36 8.07
C VAL A 89 1.33 7.57 6.88
N GLY A 90 0.34 8.42 7.10
CA GLY A 90 -0.78 8.61 6.19
C GLY A 90 -1.90 9.38 6.88
N ARG A 91 -2.97 9.66 6.14
CA ARG A 91 -4.17 10.30 6.72
C ARG A 91 -5.07 9.27 7.41
N PRO A 92 -5.90 9.69 8.40
CA PRO A 92 -6.91 8.83 9.02
C PRO A 92 -7.78 8.14 7.97
N TRP A 93 -7.98 6.82 8.12
CA TRP A 93 -8.69 5.93 7.18
C TRP A 93 -8.26 6.07 5.71
N GLY A 94 -7.03 6.51 5.46
CA GLY A 94 -6.48 6.72 4.13
C GLY A 94 -6.39 5.43 3.32
N MET A 95 -6.62 5.54 2.01
CA MET A 95 -6.49 4.44 1.04
C MET A 95 -5.08 3.85 1.09
N ASN A 96 -4.04 4.68 1.22
CA ASN A 96 -2.66 4.23 1.35
C ASN A 96 -2.12 4.53 2.74
N GLN A 97 -1.27 3.62 3.24
CA GLN A 97 -0.39 3.88 4.36
C GLN A 97 1.05 3.68 3.91
N TRP A 98 1.98 4.39 4.52
CA TRP A 98 3.40 4.32 4.20
C TRP A 98 4.19 3.90 5.42
N ALA A 99 5.18 3.03 5.25
CA ALA A 99 6.04 2.61 6.36
C ALA A 99 7.44 2.23 5.86
N PRO A 100 8.48 2.42 6.70
CA PRO A 100 9.83 1.91 6.43
C PRO A 100 9.82 0.38 6.31
N GLN A 101 10.52 -0.13 5.31
CA GLN A 101 10.79 -1.55 5.18
C GLN A 101 12.22 -1.85 5.59
N THR A 102 12.41 -2.59 6.69
CA THR A 102 13.74 -2.90 7.26
C THR A 102 14.17 -4.34 7.05
N ASN A 103 13.27 -5.20 6.60
CA ASN A 103 13.56 -6.59 6.28
C ASN A 103 12.89 -6.96 4.96
N ASN A 104 13.59 -7.71 4.11
CA ASN A 104 13.06 -8.17 2.82
C ASN A 104 13.11 -9.70 2.64
N TYR A 105 13.88 -10.46 3.44
CA TYR A 105 13.99 -11.93 3.40
C TYR A 105 15.09 -12.42 4.35
N HIS A 106 14.91 -13.58 5.00
CA HIS A 106 16.00 -14.31 5.67
C HIS A 106 16.34 -15.59 4.87
N PRO A 107 17.59 -15.80 4.42
CA PRO A 107 17.95 -16.90 3.53
C PRO A 107 17.77 -18.32 4.10
N ASN A 108 17.49 -18.47 5.41
CA ASN A 108 17.35 -19.76 6.07
C ASN A 108 16.01 -19.96 6.83
N GLY A 109 14.94 -19.21 6.55
CA GLY A 109 13.69 -19.32 7.32
C GLY A 109 12.44 -19.10 6.48
N HIS A 110 11.49 -20.04 6.55
CA HIS A 110 10.29 -20.06 5.72
C HIS A 110 9.23 -19.00 6.06
N ASP A 111 9.32 -18.22 7.15
CA ASP A 111 8.10 -17.60 7.74
C ASP A 111 8.13 -16.09 8.09
N GLN A 112 8.99 -15.24 7.52
CA GLN A 112 9.01 -13.79 7.88
C GLN A 112 8.59 -12.79 6.78
N LYS A 113 8.00 -13.23 5.66
CA LYS A 113 7.63 -12.33 4.55
C LYS A 113 6.72 -11.17 4.97
N SER A 114 5.90 -11.35 6.00
CA SER A 114 4.94 -10.35 6.47
C SER A 114 5.44 -9.44 7.59
N TRP A 115 6.56 -9.79 8.25
CA TRP A 115 7.24 -8.97 9.27
C TRP A 115 8.44 -8.27 8.65
N TRP A 116 8.14 -7.34 7.75
CA TRP A 116 9.13 -6.61 6.96
C TRP A 116 9.60 -5.31 7.62
N PHE A 117 9.16 -5.03 8.85
CA PHE A 117 9.66 -3.95 9.71
C PHE A 117 9.96 -4.47 11.12
N HIS A 118 11.06 -4.01 11.71
CA HIS A 118 11.33 -4.14 13.14
C HIS A 118 12.23 -2.99 13.64
N PRO A 119 11.95 -2.40 14.82
CA PRO A 119 12.66 -1.21 15.29
C PRO A 119 14.15 -1.43 15.63
N GLU A 120 14.58 -2.67 15.83
CA GLU A 120 16.00 -3.01 16.08
C GLU A 120 16.80 -3.25 14.80
N ASP A 121 16.13 -3.43 13.65
CA ASP A 121 16.82 -3.65 12.38
C ASP A 121 17.66 -2.41 12.04
N LYS A 122 18.85 -2.64 11.46
CA LYS A 122 19.82 -1.58 11.12
C LYS A 122 19.90 -1.30 9.63
N GLU A 123 19.04 -1.95 8.86
CA GLU A 123 18.95 -1.84 7.42
C GLU A 123 17.60 -1.26 7.03
N LEU A 124 17.61 -0.33 6.08
CA LEU A 124 16.43 0.21 5.43
C LEU A 124 16.51 -0.12 3.94
N TYR A 125 15.46 -0.75 3.42
CA TYR A 125 15.33 -1.08 2.01
C TYR A 125 14.57 0.01 1.24
N GLY A 126 13.77 0.80 1.93
CA GLY A 126 12.99 1.91 1.39
C GLY A 126 11.72 2.18 2.20
N ILE A 127 10.87 3.04 1.66
CA ILE A 127 9.53 3.33 2.16
C ILE A 127 8.51 2.56 1.32
N ARG A 128 7.74 1.68 1.96
CA ARG A 128 6.72 0.87 1.30
C ARG A 128 5.37 1.59 1.33
N CYS A 129 4.71 1.68 0.17
CA CYS A 129 3.26 1.89 0.10
C CYS A 129 2.57 0.55 0.41
N THR A 130 1.68 0.51 1.40
CA THR A 130 1.14 -0.75 1.94
C THR A 130 -0.32 -0.64 2.34
N HIS A 131 -0.99 -1.78 2.26
CA HIS A 131 -2.37 -1.97 2.69
C HIS A 131 -2.50 -3.04 3.78
N GLN A 132 -1.40 -3.67 4.21
CA GLN A 132 -1.36 -4.77 5.14
C GLN A 132 -2.11 -4.47 6.46
N PRO A 133 -3.25 -5.15 6.76
CA PRO A 133 -3.97 -4.95 8.01
C PRO A 133 -3.35 -5.73 9.18
N SER A 134 -2.71 -6.86 8.88
CA SER A 134 -1.95 -7.65 9.83
C SER A 134 -0.90 -8.48 9.09
N PRO A 135 0.18 -8.90 9.75
CA PRO A 135 1.16 -9.77 9.13
C PRO A 135 0.59 -11.16 8.77
N TRP A 136 -0.52 -11.59 9.37
CA TRP A 136 -1.17 -12.86 9.05
C TRP A 136 -1.97 -12.81 7.74
N ILE A 137 -2.62 -11.67 7.49
CA ILE A 137 -3.39 -11.42 6.25
C ILE A 137 -2.46 -11.04 5.10
N ASN A 138 -1.32 -10.41 5.43
CA ASN A 138 -0.29 -9.91 4.52
C ASN A 138 -0.83 -8.76 3.65
N ASP A 139 -0.08 -8.39 2.61
CA ASP A 139 -0.22 -7.12 1.90
C ASP A 139 -0.87 -7.30 0.51
N TYR A 140 -1.27 -6.18 -0.10
CA TYR A 140 -1.65 -6.12 -1.50
C TYR A 140 -1.33 -4.74 -2.09
N GLY A 141 -1.19 -4.66 -3.41
CA GLY A 141 -0.92 -3.41 -4.11
C GLY A 141 0.36 -2.70 -3.64
N ASN A 142 1.32 -3.43 -3.08
CA ASN A 142 2.49 -2.80 -2.45
C ASN A 142 3.63 -2.59 -3.45
N PHE A 143 4.38 -1.52 -3.21
CA PHE A 143 5.63 -1.20 -3.90
C PHE A 143 6.54 -0.43 -2.95
N LEU A 144 7.83 -0.39 -3.27
CA LEU A 144 8.86 0.21 -2.43
C LEU A 144 9.52 1.38 -3.14
N VAL A 145 9.64 2.52 -2.46
CA VAL A 145 10.37 3.70 -2.93
C VAL A 145 11.65 3.85 -2.12
N SER A 146 12.78 4.08 -2.79
CA SER A 146 14.05 4.29 -2.10
C SER A 146 14.91 5.34 -2.82
N ALA A 147 15.94 5.80 -2.10
CA ALA A 147 16.93 6.72 -2.62
C ALA A 147 18.33 6.17 -2.38
N GLU A 148 19.25 6.45 -3.29
CA GLU A 148 20.66 6.06 -3.17
C GLU A 148 21.60 7.10 -3.78
N MET A 149 22.86 7.05 -3.34
CA MET A 149 23.96 7.82 -3.92
C MET A 149 25.12 6.88 -4.30
N GLY A 150 25.78 7.18 -5.41
CA GLY A 150 26.97 6.46 -5.88
C GLY A 150 26.66 5.23 -6.70
N LEU A 151 27.45 4.16 -6.59
CA LEU A 151 27.33 3.00 -7.50
C LEU A 151 25.94 2.37 -7.46
N LEU A 152 25.39 2.13 -8.65
CA LEU A 152 24.09 1.48 -8.84
C LEU A 152 24.08 0.08 -8.21
N LYS A 153 23.34 -0.07 -7.11
CA LYS A 153 23.17 -1.37 -6.45
C LYS A 153 22.13 -2.22 -7.18
N THR A 154 22.59 -3.11 -8.06
CA THR A 154 21.71 -3.96 -8.90
C THR A 154 21.27 -5.25 -8.20
N ASN A 155 22.08 -5.82 -7.31
CA ASN A 155 21.81 -7.09 -6.63
C ASN A 155 21.22 -6.91 -5.22
N PHE A 156 20.26 -7.77 -4.87
CA PHE A 156 19.80 -7.95 -3.49
C PHE A 156 20.77 -8.90 -2.74
N PRO A 157 21.11 -8.73 -1.44
CA PRO A 157 20.62 -7.77 -0.43
C PRO A 157 21.37 -6.43 -0.39
N ASN A 158 22.33 -6.20 -1.27
CA ASN A 158 23.19 -5.00 -1.23
C ASN A 158 22.43 -3.67 -1.30
N LYS A 159 21.13 -3.67 -1.62
CA LYS A 159 20.25 -2.50 -1.73
C LYS A 159 19.87 -1.84 -0.42
N ALA A 160 20.15 -2.45 0.74
CA ALA A 160 19.91 -1.81 2.02
C ALA A 160 20.85 -0.61 2.26
N THR A 161 20.37 0.35 3.04
CA THR A 161 21.16 1.42 3.66
C THR A 161 21.06 1.33 5.17
N THR A 162 22.13 1.64 5.88
CA THR A 162 22.07 1.93 7.31
C THR A 162 21.37 3.26 7.54
N PHE A 163 20.68 3.39 8.67
CA PHE A 163 19.88 4.56 8.97
C PHE A 163 19.73 4.80 10.47
N ARG A 164 19.38 6.04 10.80
CA ARG A 164 18.89 6.48 12.10
C ARG A 164 17.56 7.17 11.94
N VAL A 165 16.70 7.04 12.96
CA VAL A 165 15.39 7.66 12.99
C VAL A 165 15.50 9.01 13.68
N ASP A 166 15.12 10.07 12.97
CA ASP A 166 15.07 11.42 13.53
C ASP A 166 13.66 11.72 14.07
N LYS A 167 12.61 11.22 13.40
CA LYS A 167 11.22 11.43 13.80
C LYS A 167 10.30 10.26 13.46
N TYR A 168 9.43 9.92 14.41
CA TYR A 168 8.22 9.12 14.21
C TYR A 168 7.00 9.95 14.61
N SER A 169 6.05 10.12 13.70
CA SER A 169 4.75 10.73 13.98
C SER A 169 3.71 10.20 12.99
N PRO A 170 2.41 10.29 13.27
CA PRO A 170 1.38 9.76 12.36
C PRO A 170 1.28 10.51 11.03
N TYR A 171 1.87 11.71 10.92
CA TYR A 171 1.82 12.57 9.73
C TYR A 171 3.18 12.74 9.03
N GLU A 172 4.29 12.35 9.67
CA GLU A 172 5.64 12.59 9.18
C GLU A 172 6.65 11.57 9.73
N LEU A 173 7.52 11.05 8.84
CA LEU A 173 8.71 10.27 9.20
C LEU A 173 9.97 10.98 8.71
N ASP A 174 10.99 11.01 9.56
CA ASP A 174 12.30 11.56 9.21
C ASP A 174 13.39 10.54 9.49
N TYR A 175 14.22 10.32 8.47
CA TYR A 175 15.38 9.42 8.54
C TYR A 175 16.63 10.12 8.05
N THR A 176 17.74 9.83 8.72
CA THR A 176 19.08 10.07 8.19
C THR A 176 19.69 8.74 7.76
N LEU A 177 20.23 8.70 6.54
CA LEU A 177 20.77 7.51 5.92
C LEU A 177 22.30 7.49 6.09
N ASP A 178 22.76 6.85 7.15
CA ASP A 178 24.16 6.85 7.60
C ASP A 178 25.15 6.26 6.58
N THR A 179 24.66 5.48 5.61
CA THR A 179 25.49 4.97 4.50
C THR A 179 25.98 6.09 3.57
N TYR A 180 25.27 7.22 3.53
CA TYR A 180 25.49 8.29 2.57
C TYR A 180 25.86 9.58 3.29
N CYS A 181 26.91 9.52 4.11
CA CYS A 181 27.50 10.68 4.77
C CYS A 181 28.83 11.08 4.13
N ASP A 182 29.08 12.38 4.04
CA ASP A 182 30.40 12.91 3.71
C ASP A 182 31.31 12.94 4.96
N THR A 183 32.55 13.40 4.77
CA THR A 183 33.55 13.51 5.85
C THR A 183 33.24 14.58 6.89
N ASP A 184 32.39 15.55 6.54
CA ASP A 184 31.96 16.65 7.42
C ASP A 184 30.72 16.26 8.25
N GLY A 185 30.16 15.07 8.01
CA GLY A 185 29.00 14.54 8.72
C GLY A 185 27.67 14.96 8.11
N ASN A 186 27.65 15.57 6.92
CA ASN A 186 26.42 15.79 6.18
C ASN A 186 25.99 14.47 5.57
N CYS A 187 24.79 14.02 5.93
CA CYS A 187 24.24 12.75 5.49
C CYS A 187 23.01 12.97 4.62
N MET A 188 22.71 11.99 3.76
CA MET A 188 21.43 11.98 3.06
C MET A 188 20.28 11.87 4.07
N THR A 189 19.25 12.71 3.93
CA THR A 189 18.01 12.61 4.71
C THR A 189 16.82 12.28 3.82
N LEU A 190 15.85 11.59 4.41
CA LEU A 190 14.58 11.23 3.81
C LEU A 190 13.46 11.62 4.76
N ASN A 191 12.68 12.63 4.37
CA ASN A 191 11.47 13.05 5.07
C ASN A 191 10.25 12.60 4.27
N LEU A 192 9.26 12.00 4.93
CA LEU A 192 8.06 11.46 4.31
C LEU A 192 6.81 12.02 4.97
N THR A 193 5.82 12.42 4.17
CA THR A 193 4.46 12.67 4.63
C THR A 193 3.45 12.02 3.68
N GLY A 194 2.37 11.46 4.24
CA GLY A 194 1.33 10.75 3.48
C GLY A 194 0.04 11.55 3.37
N THR A 195 -0.64 11.44 2.23
CA THR A 195 -2.04 11.89 2.06
C THR A 195 -2.98 10.69 2.12
N SER A 196 -4.20 10.80 1.57
CA SER A 196 -5.14 9.67 1.58
C SER A 196 -4.78 8.67 0.49
N ARG A 197 -4.28 9.13 -0.67
CA ARG A 197 -4.00 8.31 -1.86
C ARG A 197 -2.58 8.51 -2.42
N GLY A 198 -1.70 9.12 -1.64
CA GLY A 198 -0.37 9.51 -2.10
C GLY A 198 0.60 9.78 -0.96
N ALA A 199 1.80 10.21 -1.33
CA ALA A 199 2.81 10.72 -0.40
C ALA A 199 3.73 11.72 -1.07
N MET A 200 4.37 12.54 -0.24
CA MET A 200 5.50 13.36 -0.62
C MET A 200 6.74 12.92 0.16
N ILE A 201 7.86 12.77 -0.54
CA ILE A 201 9.17 12.52 0.05
C ILE A 201 10.08 13.70 -0.30
N HIS A 202 10.72 14.27 0.72
CA HIS A 202 11.77 15.26 0.55
C HIS A 202 13.12 14.60 0.85
N LEU A 203 14.01 14.60 -0.14
CA LEU A 203 15.36 14.06 -0.04
C LEU A 203 16.35 15.22 0.00
N THR A 204 17.24 15.23 0.98
CA THR A 204 18.42 16.10 0.99
C THR A 204 19.66 15.23 0.87
N PHE A 205 20.59 15.61 0.00
CA PHE A 205 21.83 14.87 -0.21
C PHE A 205 23.03 15.66 0.34
N PRO A 206 24.14 14.97 0.68
CA PRO A 206 25.39 15.64 0.94
C PRO A 206 25.81 16.55 -0.24
N PRO A 207 26.55 17.64 0.04
CA PRO A 207 27.16 18.46 -0.99
C PRO A 207 28.04 17.64 -1.96
N PHE A 208 28.21 18.14 -3.18
CA PHE A 208 29.13 17.54 -4.13
C PHE A 208 30.57 17.66 -3.61
N ASP A 209 31.30 16.55 -3.60
CA ASP A 209 32.69 16.48 -3.17
C ASP A 209 33.62 16.39 -4.39
N GLU A 210 34.34 17.48 -4.69
CA GLU A 210 35.29 17.54 -5.81
C GLU A 210 36.50 16.61 -5.59
N GLU A 211 36.93 16.40 -4.36
CA GLU A 211 38.08 15.54 -4.04
C GLU A 211 37.70 14.07 -4.22
N ALA A 212 36.51 13.67 -3.74
CA ALA A 212 35.99 12.33 -3.98
C ALA A 212 35.76 12.08 -5.49
N ALA A 213 35.26 13.07 -6.23
CA ALA A 213 35.14 12.97 -7.69
C ALA A 213 36.50 12.80 -8.38
N ALA A 214 37.52 13.57 -7.96
CA ALA A 214 38.89 13.45 -8.48
C ALA A 214 39.52 12.08 -8.16
N ALA A 215 39.12 11.46 -7.05
CA ALA A 215 39.51 10.09 -6.69
C ALA A 215 38.68 8.99 -7.40
N GLY A 216 37.70 9.37 -8.24
CA GLY A 216 36.90 8.45 -9.04
C GLY A 216 35.67 7.87 -8.33
N TYR A 217 35.23 8.46 -7.21
CA TYR A 217 34.01 8.03 -6.53
C TYR A 217 32.76 8.54 -7.28
N ASP A 218 31.86 7.60 -7.59
CA ASP A 218 30.54 7.92 -8.13
C ASP A 218 29.69 8.62 -7.04
N GLN A 219 29.12 9.76 -7.39
CA GLN A 219 28.23 10.57 -6.53
C GLN A 219 26.85 10.79 -7.19
N THR A 220 26.51 9.97 -8.19
CA THR A 220 25.21 10.02 -8.87
C THR A 220 24.09 9.78 -7.86
N ARG A 221 23.05 10.61 -7.92
CA ARG A 221 21.90 10.50 -7.02
C ARG A 221 20.77 9.78 -7.74
N ARG A 222 20.05 8.90 -7.04
CA ARG A 222 18.92 8.18 -7.64
C ARG A 222 17.70 8.11 -6.74
N VAL A 223 16.54 8.16 -7.39
CA VAL A 223 15.24 7.81 -6.81
C VAL A 223 14.75 6.56 -7.52
N ARG A 224 14.26 5.58 -6.76
CA ARG A 224 13.90 4.26 -7.27
C ARG A 224 12.50 3.84 -6.86
N VAL A 225 11.86 3.07 -7.73
CA VAL A 225 10.65 2.30 -7.41
C VAL A 225 10.91 0.83 -7.69
N LEU A 226 10.62 0.00 -6.71
CA LEU A 226 10.76 -1.45 -6.76
C LEU A 226 9.40 -2.11 -6.58
N LEU A 227 9.05 -3.00 -7.50
CA LEU A 227 7.87 -3.84 -7.43
C LEU A 227 8.24 -5.21 -6.81
N SER A 228 7.36 -5.72 -5.94
CA SER A 228 7.59 -6.92 -5.12
C SER A 228 7.54 -8.25 -5.88
N SER A 229 7.32 -8.21 -7.20
CA SER A 229 7.28 -9.30 -8.20
C SER A 229 5.94 -9.99 -8.43
N ASN A 230 5.55 -9.98 -9.71
CA ASN A 230 4.81 -10.98 -10.49
C ASN A 230 5.24 -10.83 -11.98
N SER A 231 5.00 -11.84 -12.83
CA SER A 231 5.34 -11.76 -14.27
C SER A 231 4.49 -10.78 -15.08
N THR A 232 3.51 -10.15 -14.43
CA THR A 232 2.48 -9.30 -15.04
C THR A 232 2.49 -7.86 -14.52
N ASP A 233 3.35 -7.51 -13.55
CA ASP A 233 3.56 -6.13 -13.13
C ASP A 233 4.09 -5.26 -14.29
N SER A 234 3.90 -3.94 -14.21
CA SER A 234 4.42 -2.99 -15.19
C SER A 234 5.05 -1.79 -14.51
N ILE A 235 6.21 -1.38 -15.02
CA ILE A 235 6.87 -0.15 -14.61
C ILE A 235 7.57 0.46 -15.82
N ASP A 236 7.49 1.78 -15.92
CA ASP A 236 8.17 2.57 -16.93
C ASP A 236 8.57 3.93 -16.35
N PHE A 237 9.39 4.67 -17.09
CA PHE A 237 9.84 5.99 -16.69
C PHE A 237 9.86 6.95 -17.89
N ASP A 238 9.70 8.23 -17.59
CA ASP A 238 9.96 9.32 -18.52
C ASP A 238 10.89 10.32 -17.85
N ALA A 239 12.18 10.24 -18.20
CA ALA A 239 13.19 11.11 -17.65
C ALA A 239 12.94 12.59 -18.00
N ASN A 240 12.33 12.89 -19.16
CA ASN A 240 12.10 14.27 -19.60
C ASN A 240 11.04 14.98 -18.75
N SER A 241 10.09 14.23 -18.20
CA SER A 241 9.09 14.74 -17.26
C SER A 241 9.42 14.41 -15.80
N GLY A 242 10.51 13.68 -15.54
CA GLY A 242 10.95 13.28 -14.20
C GLY A 242 9.98 12.30 -13.54
N ARG A 243 9.40 11.39 -14.34
CA ARG A 243 8.31 10.51 -13.96
C ARG A 243 8.70 9.04 -13.91
N ILE A 244 8.17 8.31 -12.93
CA ILE A 244 8.09 6.85 -12.92
C ILE A 244 6.62 6.48 -12.75
N PHE A 245 6.12 5.58 -13.57
CA PHE A 245 4.72 5.17 -13.50
C PHE A 245 4.57 3.68 -13.81
N GLY A 246 3.47 3.10 -13.36
CA GLY A 246 3.24 1.67 -13.53
C GLY A 246 2.13 1.15 -12.66
N PHE A 247 2.11 -0.16 -12.49
CA PHE A 247 1.21 -0.83 -11.57
C PHE A 247 1.84 -2.09 -10.98
N THR A 248 1.38 -2.44 -9.78
CA THR A 248 1.69 -3.71 -9.10
C THR A 248 0.41 -4.53 -8.95
N GLN A 249 0.52 -5.83 -9.15
CA GLN A 249 -0.55 -6.80 -8.91
C GLN A 249 -0.24 -7.70 -7.71
N ALA A 250 0.82 -7.40 -6.94
CA ALA A 250 1.19 -8.17 -5.77
C ALA A 250 0.04 -8.21 -4.75
N ASN A 251 -0.36 -9.41 -4.32
CA ASN A 251 -1.46 -9.61 -3.39
C ASN A 251 -1.35 -10.96 -2.67
N ASN A 252 -2.18 -11.16 -1.65
CA ASN A 252 -2.29 -12.40 -0.90
C ASN A 252 -3.72 -13.01 -0.98
N GLY A 253 -4.39 -12.82 -2.12
CA GLY A 253 -5.77 -13.25 -2.35
C GLY A 253 -6.80 -12.18 -2.00
N GLY A 254 -8.09 -12.52 -2.16
CA GLY A 254 -9.19 -11.56 -2.00
C GLY A 254 -9.21 -10.50 -3.10
N VAL A 255 -8.80 -10.87 -4.32
CA VAL A 255 -8.85 -9.97 -5.48
C VAL A 255 -9.67 -10.63 -6.59
N PRO A 256 -10.47 -9.86 -7.36
CA PRO A 256 -11.19 -10.36 -8.52
C PRO A 256 -10.25 -11.08 -9.51
N MET A 257 -10.57 -12.34 -9.78
CA MET A 257 -9.88 -13.15 -10.77
C MET A 257 -10.53 -12.87 -12.13
N GLY A 258 -9.77 -12.41 -13.11
CA GLY A 258 -10.25 -12.43 -14.50
C GLY A 258 -10.61 -13.88 -14.82
N TYR A 259 -11.83 -14.10 -15.32
CA TYR A 259 -12.41 -15.42 -15.57
C TYR A 259 -11.35 -16.46 -15.98
N PRO A 260 -11.28 -17.64 -15.32
CA PRO A 260 -10.45 -18.70 -15.82
C PRO A 260 -11.00 -19.08 -17.21
N TYR A 261 -10.11 -19.13 -18.19
CA TYR A 261 -10.38 -19.84 -19.44
C TYR A 261 -11.00 -21.20 -19.05
N PRO A 262 -12.13 -21.63 -19.63
CA PRO A 262 -12.76 -22.87 -19.23
C PRO A 262 -11.74 -24.02 -19.33
N PRO A 263 -11.82 -25.05 -18.45
CA PRO A 263 -10.92 -26.19 -18.51
C PRO A 263 -10.97 -26.79 -19.92
N PRO A 264 -9.87 -27.38 -20.43
CA PRO A 264 -9.83 -27.90 -21.79
C PRO A 264 -10.70 -29.15 -21.90
N SER A 265 -12.00 -28.99 -22.04
CA SER A 265 -12.90 -29.99 -22.59
C SER A 265 -13.17 -29.62 -24.04
N SER A 266 -12.58 -30.43 -24.92
CA SER A 266 -12.96 -30.63 -26.33
C SER A 266 -13.25 -29.38 -27.17
N SER A 267 -12.25 -28.96 -27.95
CA SER A 267 -12.41 -28.39 -29.30
C SER A 267 -13.62 -27.45 -29.51
N ALA A 268 -13.57 -26.23 -28.98
CA ALA A 268 -14.37 -25.13 -29.49
C ALA A 268 -13.57 -23.82 -29.38
N THR A 269 -13.01 -23.39 -30.51
CA THR A 269 -12.45 -22.05 -30.69
C THR A 269 -13.60 -21.05 -30.77
N CYS A 270 -13.93 -20.40 -29.66
CA CYS A 270 -14.74 -19.18 -29.66
C CYS A 270 -13.81 -17.98 -29.54
N GLN A 271 -13.73 -17.17 -30.59
CA GLN A 271 -13.07 -15.86 -30.53
C GLN A 271 -13.97 -14.86 -29.78
N PRO A 272 -13.40 -13.96 -28.95
CA PRO A 272 -14.16 -12.83 -28.40
C PRO A 272 -14.59 -11.90 -29.54
N GLN A 273 -15.89 -11.77 -29.76
CA GLN A 273 -16.46 -10.68 -30.53
C GLN A 273 -16.79 -9.52 -29.58
N GLY A 274 -15.90 -8.54 -29.52
CA GLY A 274 -16.15 -7.28 -28.83
C GLY A 274 -14.86 -6.46 -28.69
N PRO A 275 -14.86 -5.15 -28.99
CA PRO A 275 -13.70 -4.31 -28.76
C PRO A 275 -13.51 -4.10 -27.25
N PHE A 276 -12.39 -4.56 -26.71
CA PHE A 276 -11.91 -4.14 -25.39
C PHE A 276 -11.69 -2.62 -25.42
N LYS A 277 -12.45 -1.88 -24.62
CA LYS A 277 -12.23 -0.45 -24.40
C LYS A 277 -11.09 -0.28 -23.39
N ASN A 278 -9.98 0.27 -23.88
CA ASN A 278 -8.96 1.06 -23.18
C ASN A 278 -8.41 0.51 -21.84
N LEU A 279 -7.36 -0.29 -21.94
CA LEU A 279 -6.30 -0.36 -20.91
C LEU A 279 -5.04 0.22 -21.54
N GLY A 280 -4.84 1.52 -21.33
CA GLY A 280 -3.69 2.25 -21.84
C GLY A 280 -3.71 3.66 -21.28
N PHE A 281 -2.54 4.21 -21.00
CA PHE A 281 -2.35 5.63 -20.68
C PHE A 281 -2.99 6.45 -21.81
N SER A 282 -4.06 7.20 -21.53
CA SER A 282 -4.69 8.05 -22.53
C SER A 282 -4.10 9.46 -22.42
N GLY A 283 -3.12 9.75 -23.27
CA GLY A 283 -2.47 11.06 -23.35
C GLY A 283 -1.84 11.25 -24.72
N ASN A 284 -2.23 12.32 -25.39
CA ASN A 284 -2.00 12.65 -26.80
C ASN A 284 -0.54 13.04 -27.19
N ASP A 285 0.49 12.42 -26.61
CA ASP A 285 1.90 12.72 -26.94
C ASP A 285 2.67 11.54 -27.55
N LEU A 286 1.99 10.71 -28.35
CA LEU A 286 2.66 9.80 -29.29
C LEU A 286 3.05 10.58 -30.56
N TYR A 287 4.20 11.26 -30.52
CA TYR A 287 4.81 11.75 -31.75
C TYR A 287 5.18 10.56 -32.65
N HIS A 288 4.43 10.41 -33.74
CA HIS A 288 4.89 9.74 -34.94
C HIS A 288 6.15 10.43 -35.44
N PHE A 289 7.31 9.78 -35.34
CA PHE A 289 8.43 10.12 -36.20
C PHE A 289 8.26 9.40 -37.54
N GLY A 290 8.06 10.22 -38.58
CA GLY A 290 7.86 9.80 -39.94
C GLY A 290 9.04 9.03 -40.50
N VAL A 291 8.72 8.04 -41.32
CA VAL A 291 9.57 7.62 -42.42
C VAL A 291 8.80 7.99 -43.69
N ASP A 292 9.50 8.67 -44.58
CA ASP A 292 8.98 9.33 -45.78
C ASP A 292 8.02 8.47 -46.62
N GLU A 293 7.04 9.17 -47.20
CA GLU A 293 6.14 8.67 -48.22
C GLU A 293 6.91 8.19 -49.46
N GLY A 294 6.70 6.93 -49.84
CA GLY A 294 7.10 6.37 -51.12
C GLY A 294 6.47 5.00 -51.33
N ASP A 295 5.47 4.96 -52.21
CA ASP A 295 4.77 3.78 -52.75
C ASP A 295 3.69 3.11 -51.88
N VAL A 296 2.57 3.84 -51.77
CA VAL A 296 1.24 3.25 -51.54
C VAL A 296 0.73 2.73 -52.88
N ASP A 297 0.75 1.42 -53.10
CA ASP A 297 -0.21 0.81 -54.03
C ASP A 297 -0.47 -0.68 -53.74
N LYS A 298 -1.74 -0.95 -53.40
CA LYS A 298 -2.46 -2.24 -53.55
C LYS A 298 -1.99 -3.43 -52.72
N ALA A 299 -2.78 -3.77 -51.69
CA ALA A 299 -3.61 -4.98 -51.75
C ALA A 299 -4.60 -5.02 -50.59
N ALA A 300 -5.87 -4.81 -50.94
CA ALA A 300 -7.00 -5.18 -50.13
C ALA A 300 -7.01 -6.70 -49.86
N MET A 301 -7.47 -7.07 -48.66
CA MET A 301 -7.85 -8.43 -48.27
C MET A 301 -8.75 -9.08 -49.33
N GLN A 302 -8.29 -10.20 -49.90
CA GLN A 302 -9.16 -11.24 -50.44
C GLN A 302 -8.82 -12.57 -49.75
N CYS A 303 -9.80 -13.11 -49.04
CA CYS A 303 -9.82 -14.51 -48.65
C CYS A 303 -9.86 -15.39 -49.91
N GLN A 304 -8.89 -16.31 -50.05
CA GLN A 304 -9.09 -17.52 -50.82
C GLN A 304 -8.48 -18.74 -50.10
N THR A 305 -9.38 -19.63 -49.71
CA THR A 305 -9.17 -21.07 -49.54
C THR A 305 -8.51 -21.70 -50.77
N GLN A 306 -7.37 -22.38 -50.61
CA GLN A 306 -7.02 -23.68 -51.22
C GLN A 306 -5.52 -23.98 -51.04
N CYS A 307 -5.21 -25.12 -50.41
CA CYS A 307 -4.28 -26.15 -50.92
C CYS A 307 -3.94 -27.19 -49.83
N CYS A 308 -4.76 -28.24 -49.74
CA CYS A 308 -4.31 -29.56 -49.31
C CYS A 308 -4.89 -30.58 -50.30
N ASN A 309 -4.01 -31.20 -51.08
CA ASN A 309 -4.25 -32.46 -51.79
C ASN A 309 -2.89 -33.11 -52.03
N GLU A 310 -2.46 -34.03 -51.17
CA GLU A 310 -2.35 -35.46 -51.51
C GLU A 310 -1.70 -36.29 -50.37
N PRO A 311 -1.92 -37.62 -50.35
CA PRO A 311 -1.76 -38.47 -49.18
C PRO A 311 -0.49 -39.31 -49.23
N LYS A 312 0.25 -39.39 -48.11
CA LYS A 312 1.11 -40.53 -47.70
C LYS A 312 1.86 -40.16 -46.43
N CYS A 313 1.44 -40.74 -45.31
CA CYS A 313 2.29 -41.58 -44.46
C CYS A 313 1.47 -42.01 -43.24
N LEU A 314 1.28 -43.33 -43.16
CA LEU A 314 0.58 -44.03 -42.09
C LEU A 314 1.27 -43.83 -40.74
N ALA A 315 0.43 -43.96 -39.71
CA ALA A 315 0.72 -44.08 -38.29
C ALA A 315 1.97 -44.90 -37.95
N TRP A 316 2.53 -44.67 -36.75
CA TRP A 316 2.74 -45.68 -35.71
C TRP A 316 2.59 -44.96 -34.36
N GLY A 317 1.55 -45.32 -33.61
CA GLY A 317 1.40 -44.92 -32.22
C GLY A 317 2.08 -45.92 -31.31
N LEU A 318 2.71 -45.43 -30.24
CA LEU A 318 2.96 -46.20 -29.02
C LEU A 318 2.73 -45.28 -27.82
N ASP A 319 1.59 -45.51 -27.19
CA ASP A 319 1.31 -45.17 -25.79
C ASP A 319 2.34 -45.87 -24.89
N TYR A 320 2.94 -45.15 -23.95
CA TYR A 320 3.46 -45.75 -22.72
C TYR A 320 3.22 -44.79 -21.56
N GLY A 321 2.39 -45.27 -20.63
CA GLY A 321 2.01 -44.59 -19.41
C GLY A 321 3.09 -44.57 -18.33
N SER A 322 2.72 -43.83 -17.28
CA SER A 322 3.29 -43.74 -15.93
C SER A 322 4.35 -44.78 -15.53
N SER A 323 5.49 -44.31 -15.02
CA SER A 323 6.05 -44.86 -13.78
C SER A 323 7.07 -43.91 -13.13
N THR A 324 7.17 -44.10 -11.82
CA THR A 324 7.88 -43.37 -10.79
C THR A 324 9.39 -43.60 -10.75
N SER A 325 10.11 -42.59 -10.27
CA SER A 325 11.25 -42.66 -9.33
C SER A 325 12.66 -43.05 -9.82
N THR A 326 13.62 -42.45 -9.10
CA THR A 326 15.01 -42.86 -8.82
C THR A 326 16.12 -42.59 -9.84
N GLY A 327 17.21 -42.04 -9.31
CA GLY A 327 18.38 -41.60 -10.05
C GLY A 327 19.36 -42.70 -10.45
N GLY A 328 20.35 -42.28 -11.24
CA GLY A 328 21.53 -43.06 -11.60
C GLY A 328 22.47 -42.26 -12.50
N ARG A 329 23.67 -41.95 -12.02
CA ARG A 329 24.83 -41.56 -12.83
C ARG A 329 25.35 -42.77 -13.59
N LEU A 330 25.60 -42.65 -14.90
CA LEU A 330 26.54 -43.42 -15.75
C LEU A 330 26.64 -42.60 -17.05
N GLY A 331 27.75 -42.40 -17.77
CA GLY A 331 29.12 -42.92 -17.80
C GLY A 331 29.70 -42.48 -19.16
N ALA A 332 30.98 -42.11 -19.22
CA ALA A 332 31.65 -41.54 -20.39
C ALA A 332 32.09 -42.60 -21.43
N ALA A 333 32.24 -42.18 -22.71
CA ALA A 333 33.31 -42.48 -23.69
C ALA A 333 32.77 -42.42 -25.17
N PRO A 334 33.61 -42.41 -26.23
CA PRO A 334 34.65 -41.42 -26.54
C PRO A 334 34.67 -40.98 -28.04
N ASP A 335 35.39 -39.87 -28.30
CA ASP A 335 36.22 -39.49 -29.46
C ASP A 335 35.78 -39.66 -30.92
N GLY A 336 35.94 -38.55 -31.68
CA GLY A 336 36.68 -38.58 -32.96
C GLY A 336 35.98 -37.95 -34.17
N GLY A 337 36.34 -36.71 -34.52
CA GLY A 337 36.03 -36.12 -35.84
C GLY A 337 36.20 -34.61 -35.89
N ASP A 338 37.36 -34.16 -36.38
CA ASP A 338 37.82 -32.77 -36.42
C ASP A 338 36.98 -31.78 -37.25
N LEU A 339 37.06 -30.53 -36.78
CA LEU A 339 36.62 -29.26 -37.40
C LEU A 339 37.34 -28.96 -38.74
N PRO A 340 36.80 -28.00 -39.52
CA PRO A 340 37.65 -26.91 -39.97
C PRO A 340 37.20 -25.54 -39.43
N THR A 341 38.20 -24.77 -39.07
CA THR A 341 38.21 -23.45 -38.47
C THR A 341 37.76 -22.33 -39.41
N CYS A 342 37.09 -21.32 -38.84
CA CYS A 342 37.15 -19.95 -39.34
C CYS A 342 37.57 -19.05 -38.15
N MET A 343 38.72 -18.41 -38.29
CA MET A 343 39.21 -17.37 -37.39
C MET A 343 38.50 -16.05 -37.71
N GLY A 344 38.17 -15.26 -36.68
CA GLY A 344 37.93 -13.82 -36.83
C GLY A 344 36.87 -13.23 -35.90
N HIS A 345 37.34 -12.66 -34.79
CA HIS A 345 36.81 -11.51 -34.04
C HIS A 345 35.33 -11.44 -33.58
N ASP A 346 35.25 -11.03 -32.31
CA ASP A 346 34.15 -10.43 -31.56
C ASP A 346 33.09 -11.31 -30.88
N LYS A 347 33.00 -11.03 -29.58
CA LYS A 347 32.18 -11.68 -28.56
C LYS A 347 30.70 -11.43 -28.84
N CYS A 348 30.05 -12.33 -29.55
CA CYS A 348 28.59 -12.47 -29.50
C CYS A 348 28.22 -13.53 -28.45
N CYS A 349 27.93 -13.11 -27.22
CA CYS A 349 27.10 -13.91 -26.34
C CYS A 349 25.70 -13.94 -26.95
N TRP A 350 25.31 -15.10 -27.45
CA TRP A 350 23.97 -15.37 -27.94
C TRP A 350 22.97 -15.27 -26.79
N ILE A 351 22.26 -14.14 -26.68
CA ILE A 351 21.01 -14.09 -25.93
C ILE A 351 20.00 -14.85 -26.77
N LYS A 352 19.54 -15.99 -26.25
CA LYS A 352 18.48 -16.78 -26.84
C LYS A 352 17.17 -16.01 -26.67
N SER A 353 16.83 -15.18 -27.66
CA SER A 353 15.53 -14.54 -27.80
C SER A 353 14.45 -15.61 -27.86
N MET A 354 13.70 -15.78 -26.77
CA MET A 354 12.38 -16.39 -26.80
C MET A 354 11.37 -15.35 -26.29
N ALA A 355 10.36 -15.08 -27.12
CA ALA A 355 9.32 -14.05 -27.02
C ALA A 355 9.74 -12.65 -27.50
N GLY A 356 8.97 -12.13 -28.46
CA GLY A 356 9.21 -10.84 -29.12
C GLY A 356 9.01 -9.67 -28.18
N GLY A 357 10.09 -9.21 -27.55
CA GLY A 357 10.23 -7.84 -27.07
C GLY A 357 10.84 -6.98 -28.17
N ALA A 358 10.21 -5.85 -28.49
CA ALA A 358 10.86 -4.84 -29.30
C ALA A 358 11.83 -4.07 -28.40
N HIS A 359 13.14 -4.28 -28.62
CA HIS A 359 14.17 -3.48 -27.98
C HIS A 359 14.38 -2.21 -28.79
N SER A 360 13.87 -1.08 -28.28
CA SER A 360 14.29 0.25 -28.66
C SER A 360 14.77 0.94 -27.38
N GLY A 361 15.97 1.51 -27.40
CA GLY A 361 16.82 1.84 -26.25
C GLY A 361 16.32 2.91 -25.26
N GLN A 362 15.01 3.03 -25.05
CA GLN A 362 14.37 3.85 -24.01
C GLN A 362 13.07 3.22 -23.48
N HIS A 363 12.75 1.98 -23.87
CA HIS A 363 11.45 1.39 -23.57
C HIS A 363 11.57 -0.12 -23.40
N ILE A 364 11.26 -0.62 -22.21
CA ILE A 364 11.04 -2.06 -21.95
C ILE A 364 9.55 -2.24 -21.63
N SER A 365 8.71 -2.23 -22.65
CA SER A 365 7.38 -2.85 -22.54
C SER A 365 7.51 -4.33 -22.88
N GLY A 366 7.48 -5.19 -21.86
CA GLY A 366 7.50 -6.63 -22.05
C GLY A 366 6.37 -7.27 -21.27
N TRP A 367 5.37 -7.81 -21.97
CA TRP A 367 4.44 -8.75 -21.36
C TRP A 367 5.08 -10.14 -21.41
N LYS A 368 5.45 -10.71 -20.27
CA LYS A 368 5.81 -12.12 -20.21
C LYS A 368 4.55 -12.93 -19.97
N LYS A 369 4.08 -13.65 -21.00
CA LYS A 369 3.09 -14.72 -20.82
C LYS A 369 3.76 -15.88 -20.08
N GLY A 370 3.47 -16.01 -18.79
CA GLY A 370 4.05 -17.04 -17.95
C GLY A 370 3.20 -18.30 -18.00
N TYR A 371 3.32 -19.13 -19.05
CA TYR A 371 2.62 -20.42 -19.11
C TYR A 371 3.00 -21.31 -17.91
N GLY A 372 2.22 -21.21 -16.85
CA GLY A 372 2.23 -22.00 -15.64
C GLY A 372 0.78 -22.16 -15.15
N PRO A 373 0.51 -23.14 -14.28
CA PRO A 373 -0.85 -23.36 -13.75
C PRO A 373 -1.40 -22.17 -12.93
N ASP A 374 -0.57 -21.17 -12.64
CA ASP A 374 -0.89 -19.94 -11.88
C ASP A 374 -1.11 -18.69 -12.77
N ASP A 375 -1.23 -18.84 -14.09
CA ASP A 375 -1.40 -17.76 -15.08
C ASP A 375 -2.84 -17.20 -15.10
N VAL A 376 -3.39 -16.92 -13.91
CA VAL A 376 -4.70 -16.24 -13.77
C VAL A 376 -4.46 -14.75 -13.95
N GLN A 377 -4.98 -14.17 -15.04
CA GLN A 377 -5.02 -12.72 -15.19
C GLN A 377 -5.89 -12.15 -14.06
N THR A 378 -5.28 -11.58 -13.03
CA THR A 378 -6.03 -10.86 -12.00
C THR A 378 -6.52 -9.54 -12.61
N MET A 379 -7.79 -9.18 -12.37
CA MET A 379 -8.32 -7.86 -12.77
C MET A 379 -7.81 -6.74 -11.85
N PHE A 380 -7.10 -7.11 -10.79
CA PHE A 380 -6.51 -6.23 -9.80
C PHE A 380 -5.25 -5.53 -10.31
N HIS A 381 -5.20 -4.22 -10.15
CA HIS A 381 -4.05 -3.38 -10.41
C HIS A 381 -4.01 -2.26 -9.38
N HIS A 382 -2.86 -2.02 -8.77
CA HIS A 382 -2.62 -0.78 -8.04
C HIS A 382 -1.65 0.08 -8.83
N PHE A 383 -2.19 1.10 -9.49
CA PHE A 383 -1.45 2.05 -10.32
C PHE A 383 -0.76 3.08 -9.45
N PHE A 384 0.43 3.49 -9.86
CA PHE A 384 1.17 4.57 -9.23
C PHE A 384 1.77 5.51 -10.27
N GLU A 385 1.90 6.76 -9.86
CA GLU A 385 2.56 7.83 -10.59
C GLU A 385 3.47 8.57 -9.62
N LEU A 386 4.76 8.61 -9.91
CA LEU A 386 5.79 9.31 -9.16
C LEU A 386 6.35 10.44 -10.03
N GLU A 387 6.39 11.65 -9.48
CA GLU A 387 6.96 12.84 -10.09
C GLU A 387 8.09 13.41 -9.22
N THR A 388 9.17 13.86 -9.85
CA THR A 388 10.32 14.46 -9.16
C THR A 388 10.49 15.94 -9.50
N THR A 389 11.06 16.70 -8.56
CA THR A 389 11.55 18.06 -8.78
C THR A 389 12.89 18.22 -8.05
N PRO A 390 14.00 18.54 -8.76
CA PRO A 390 14.09 18.86 -10.19
C PRO A 390 13.78 17.66 -11.11
N VAL A 391 13.69 17.89 -12.42
CA VAL A 391 13.55 16.82 -13.42
C VAL A 391 14.86 16.03 -13.51
N ALA A 392 14.74 14.71 -13.65
CA ALA A 392 15.87 13.81 -13.75
C ALA A 392 16.72 14.05 -15.02
N ALA A 393 18.01 13.75 -14.95
CA ALA A 393 18.90 13.78 -16.11
C ALA A 393 18.79 12.51 -16.97
N GLY A 394 18.29 11.42 -16.39
CA GLY A 394 18.14 10.13 -17.03
C GLY A 394 17.40 9.13 -16.14
N GLY A 395 17.37 7.88 -16.57
CA GLY A 395 16.76 6.78 -15.84
C GLY A 395 16.85 5.49 -16.64
N ASP A 396 16.43 4.38 -16.03
CA ASP A 396 16.34 3.09 -16.71
C ASP A 396 15.32 2.17 -16.01
N VAL A 397 14.89 1.13 -16.72
CA VAL A 397 14.12 0.00 -16.19
C VAL A 397 14.99 -1.24 -16.11
N LEU A 398 15.03 -1.86 -14.94
CA LEU A 398 15.77 -3.09 -14.70
C LEU A 398 14.80 -4.24 -14.48
N GLN A 399 14.90 -5.28 -15.31
CA GLN A 399 14.28 -6.57 -15.03
C GLN A 399 15.23 -7.40 -14.17
N ARG A 400 14.77 -7.83 -13.00
CA ARG A 400 15.56 -8.74 -12.15
C ARG A 400 15.35 -10.17 -12.59
N VAL A 401 16.46 -10.85 -12.86
CA VAL A 401 16.51 -12.31 -13.00
C VAL A 401 17.43 -12.82 -11.90
N ASN A 402 16.86 -13.46 -10.88
CA ASN A 402 17.66 -14.16 -9.89
C ASN A 402 17.96 -15.58 -10.42
N ASP A 403 19.24 -15.99 -10.41
CA ASP A 403 19.69 -17.35 -10.77
C ASP A 403 19.05 -18.45 -9.88
N ASN A 404 18.42 -18.06 -8.77
CA ASN A 404 17.62 -18.92 -7.90
C ASN A 404 16.11 -18.56 -7.96
N MET A 405 15.52 -18.69 -9.16
CA MET A 405 14.10 -18.94 -9.51
C MET A 405 12.89 -18.34 -8.74
N PHE A 406 13.02 -17.51 -7.71
CA PHE A 406 11.87 -17.16 -6.84
C PHE A 406 11.56 -15.67 -6.63
N THR A 407 12.25 -14.73 -7.27
CA THR A 407 11.84 -13.31 -7.29
C THR A 407 12.26 -12.62 -8.60
N ASN A 408 11.33 -12.49 -9.55
CA ASN A 408 11.50 -11.64 -10.73
C ASN A 408 10.85 -10.28 -10.44
N GLY A 409 11.59 -9.35 -9.82
CA GLY A 409 11.09 -8.00 -9.56
C GLY A 409 11.36 -7.06 -10.73
N LEU A 410 10.42 -6.16 -11.00
CA LEU A 410 10.64 -5.00 -11.88
C LEU A 410 11.06 -3.79 -11.05
N GLU A 411 11.95 -3.00 -11.60
CA GLU A 411 12.50 -1.81 -10.97
C GLU A 411 12.70 -0.71 -11.99
N ALA A 412 12.43 0.53 -11.62
CA ALA A 412 12.79 1.70 -12.39
C ALA A 412 13.48 2.72 -11.48
N TYR A 413 14.38 3.49 -12.06
CA TYR A 413 15.07 4.55 -11.35
C TYR A 413 15.25 5.79 -12.21
N LEU A 414 15.30 6.93 -11.55
CA LEU A 414 15.67 8.22 -12.12
C LEU A 414 17.05 8.63 -11.58
N GLU A 415 17.90 9.17 -12.46
CA GLU A 415 19.24 9.65 -12.11
C GLU A 415 19.31 11.18 -12.13
N PHE A 416 20.05 11.72 -11.18
CA PHE A 416 20.26 13.16 -11.02
C PHE A 416 21.75 13.47 -10.93
N PRO A 417 22.18 14.63 -11.47
CA PRO A 417 23.56 15.05 -11.38
C PRO A 417 24.03 15.17 -9.91
N PRO A 418 25.32 14.91 -9.63
CA PRO A 418 25.91 15.10 -8.30
C PRO A 418 25.86 16.53 -7.73
N THR A 419 25.35 17.51 -8.48
CA THR A 419 25.15 18.90 -8.02
C THR A 419 23.76 19.22 -7.43
N VAL A 420 22.72 18.42 -7.71
CA VAL A 420 21.36 18.49 -7.11
C VAL A 420 21.31 18.29 -5.56
N GLN A 421 21.31 19.37 -4.79
CA GLN A 421 21.13 19.43 -3.31
C GLN A 421 19.99 18.57 -2.74
N SER A 422 18.83 18.70 -3.37
CA SER A 422 17.56 18.20 -2.85
C SER A 422 16.66 17.71 -3.96
N ILE A 423 15.83 16.72 -3.67
CA ILE A 423 14.82 16.18 -4.58
C ILE A 423 13.50 16.09 -3.82
N GLU A 424 12.47 16.75 -4.34
CA GLU A 424 11.10 16.49 -3.93
C GLU A 424 10.50 15.40 -4.83
N VAL A 425 9.88 14.41 -4.21
CA VAL A 425 9.20 13.30 -4.87
C VAL A 425 7.74 13.34 -4.46
N ARG A 426 6.83 13.39 -5.42
CA ARG A 426 5.38 13.33 -5.18
C ARG A 426 4.82 12.07 -5.81
N ILE A 427 3.98 11.36 -5.07
CA ILE A 427 3.46 10.05 -5.49
C ILE A 427 1.95 10.05 -5.33
N GLY A 428 1.22 9.70 -6.39
CA GLY A 428 -0.20 9.41 -6.34
C GLY A 428 -0.47 7.99 -6.82
N THR A 429 -1.49 7.36 -6.25
CA THR A 429 -1.88 6.00 -6.62
C THR A 429 -3.38 5.87 -6.86
N SER A 430 -3.79 4.77 -7.46
CA SER A 430 -5.20 4.44 -7.72
C SER A 430 -5.38 2.95 -7.92
N PHE A 431 -6.54 2.42 -7.53
CA PHE A 431 -6.96 1.06 -7.88
C PHE A 431 -7.77 1.01 -9.19
N ILE A 432 -8.02 2.17 -9.81
CA ILE A 432 -8.85 2.31 -11.01
C ILE A 432 -7.99 2.37 -12.28
N SER A 433 -7.06 3.34 -12.36
CA SER A 433 -6.21 3.53 -13.55
C SER A 433 -5.00 4.42 -13.29
N GLY A 434 -4.04 4.42 -14.22
CA GLY A 434 -2.92 5.39 -14.20
C GLY A 434 -3.37 6.85 -14.32
N ASP A 435 -4.42 7.12 -15.12
CA ASP A 435 -4.98 8.47 -15.26
C ASP A 435 -5.65 8.93 -13.95
N GLN A 436 -6.32 8.02 -13.24
CA GLN A 436 -6.89 8.31 -11.93
C GLN A 436 -5.78 8.48 -10.85
N ALA A 437 -4.67 7.73 -10.94
CA ALA A 437 -3.51 7.91 -10.07
C ALA A 437 -2.89 9.31 -10.25
N ARG A 438 -2.76 9.79 -11.49
CA ARG A 438 -2.32 11.16 -11.80
C ARG A 438 -3.32 12.21 -11.29
N LEU A 439 -4.62 11.98 -11.45
CA LEU A 439 -5.64 12.87 -10.90
C LEU A 439 -5.56 12.98 -9.37
N ASN A 440 -5.30 11.86 -8.68
CA ASN A 440 -5.10 11.86 -7.23
C ASN A 440 -3.82 12.59 -6.83
N LEU A 441 -2.72 12.39 -7.59
CA LEU A 441 -1.46 13.11 -7.42
C LEU A 441 -1.67 14.62 -7.49
N ASP A 442 -2.26 15.11 -8.58
CA ASP A 442 -2.45 16.55 -8.81
C ASP A 442 -3.40 17.19 -7.79
N ARG A 443 -4.40 16.44 -7.33
CA ARG A 443 -5.39 16.93 -6.36
C ARG A 443 -4.84 16.97 -4.93
N GLU A 444 -4.15 15.91 -4.49
CA GLU A 444 -3.71 15.78 -3.10
C GLU A 444 -2.33 16.38 -2.87
N LEU A 445 -1.48 16.44 -3.91
CA LEU A 445 -0.09 16.88 -3.87
C LEU A 445 0.22 17.86 -5.03
N PRO A 446 -0.46 19.01 -5.11
CA PRO A 446 -0.26 19.95 -6.20
C PRO A 446 1.15 20.56 -6.16
N ARG A 447 1.73 20.85 -7.33
CA ARG A 447 3.10 21.37 -7.51
C ARG A 447 3.42 22.66 -6.75
N ASN A 448 2.41 23.41 -6.30
CA ASN A 448 2.58 24.66 -5.59
C ASN A 448 2.60 24.50 -4.05
N LYS A 449 2.48 23.28 -3.54
CA LYS A 449 2.61 22.98 -2.10
C LYS A 449 3.93 22.31 -1.82
N THR A 450 4.58 22.77 -0.77
CA THR A 450 5.84 22.20 -0.26
C THR A 450 5.57 20.97 0.60
N PHE A 451 6.64 20.22 0.91
CA PHE A 451 6.59 19.14 1.89
C PHE A 451 5.98 19.58 3.22
N THR A 452 6.43 20.73 3.74
CA THR A 452 5.93 21.27 5.01
C THR A 452 4.44 21.58 4.96
N ASP A 453 3.93 22.12 3.84
CA ASP A 453 2.50 22.39 3.70
C ASP A 453 1.67 21.09 3.81
N ILE A 454 2.09 20.04 3.09
CA ILE A 454 1.39 18.75 3.11
C ILE A 454 1.48 18.09 4.50
N ALA A 455 2.65 18.14 5.14
CA ALA A 455 2.85 17.60 6.48
C ALA A 455 1.95 18.30 7.52
N GLN A 456 1.86 19.63 7.46
CA GLN A 456 0.97 20.39 8.35
C GLN A 456 -0.52 20.12 8.08
N GLU A 457 -0.92 19.94 6.83
CA GLU A 457 -2.29 19.52 6.50
C GLU A 457 -2.62 18.14 7.06
N SER A 458 -1.69 17.19 6.96
CA SER A 458 -1.86 15.85 7.53
C SER A 458 -1.85 15.88 9.06
N ARG A 459 -0.99 16.70 9.69
CA ARG A 459 -1.00 16.97 11.14
C ARG A 459 -2.35 17.51 11.60
N ALA A 460 -2.88 18.53 10.93
CA ALA A 460 -4.18 19.13 11.25
C ALA A 460 -5.34 18.12 11.12
N ARG A 461 -5.28 17.20 10.15
CA ARG A 461 -6.27 16.12 10.02
C ARG A 461 -6.20 15.14 11.19
N TRP A 462 -5.00 14.75 11.63
CA TRP A 462 -4.85 13.91 12.83
C TRP A 462 -5.35 14.62 14.08
N ASN A 463 -5.02 15.91 14.26
CA ASN A 463 -5.56 16.72 15.35
C ASN A 463 -7.11 16.72 15.35
N SER A 464 -7.73 16.90 14.19
CA SER A 464 -9.20 16.90 14.07
C SER A 464 -9.87 15.57 14.43
N VAL A 465 -9.16 14.46 14.27
CA VAL A 465 -9.65 13.11 14.62
C VAL A 465 -9.38 12.82 16.10
N LEU A 466 -8.15 13.04 16.57
CA LEU A 466 -7.76 12.69 17.94
C LEU A 466 -8.29 13.69 18.97
N GLY A 467 -8.38 14.97 18.60
CA GLY A 467 -8.85 16.06 19.46
C GLY A 467 -10.35 16.05 19.75
N VAL A 468 -11.11 15.12 19.18
CA VAL A 468 -12.53 14.92 19.54
C VAL A 468 -12.67 14.48 20.99
N VAL A 469 -11.69 13.74 21.52
CA VAL A 469 -11.69 13.29 22.92
C VAL A 469 -10.58 14.01 23.66
N LYS A 470 -10.96 14.91 24.58
CA LYS A 470 -10.04 15.57 25.50
C LYS A 470 -9.94 14.77 26.79
N VAL A 471 -8.73 14.35 27.15
CA VAL A 471 -8.46 13.63 28.39
C VAL A 471 -7.85 14.58 29.43
N GLN A 472 -8.43 14.61 30.62
CA GLN A 472 -7.96 15.41 31.76
C GLN A 472 -7.67 14.50 32.96
N GLY A 473 -6.63 14.83 33.73
CA GLY A 473 -6.25 14.14 34.96
C GLY A 473 -5.49 12.81 34.79
N GLY A 474 -5.13 12.22 35.92
CA GLY A 474 -4.43 10.93 36.00
C GLY A 474 -4.31 10.43 37.45
N GLU A 475 -4.34 9.11 37.64
CA GLU A 475 -4.16 8.47 38.96
C GLU A 475 -2.72 8.62 39.46
N GLN A 476 -2.53 9.03 40.71
CA GLN A 476 -1.22 9.09 41.36
C GLN A 476 -0.62 7.69 41.52
N GLY A 477 0.64 7.49 41.14
CA GLY A 477 1.37 6.23 41.34
C GLY A 477 1.50 5.32 40.11
N ASP A 478 0.97 5.70 38.94
CA ASP A 478 1.26 4.99 37.68
C ASP A 478 2.74 5.20 37.28
N PRO A 479 3.53 4.12 37.08
CA PRO A 479 4.94 4.23 36.68
C PRO A 479 5.17 4.97 35.36
N ARG A 480 4.16 5.04 34.49
CA ARG A 480 4.21 5.76 33.20
C ARG A 480 4.05 7.28 33.35
N GLY A 481 3.52 7.73 34.50
CA GLY A 481 3.07 9.11 34.70
C GLY A 481 1.93 9.52 33.76
N ASP A 482 1.48 10.77 33.88
CA ASP A 482 0.40 11.32 33.05
C ASP A 482 0.74 11.28 31.56
N LYS A 483 1.96 11.68 31.20
CA LYS A 483 2.42 11.70 29.81
C LYS A 483 2.36 10.32 29.15
N GLY A 484 2.87 9.27 29.81
CA GLY A 484 2.86 7.92 29.23
C GLY A 484 1.46 7.33 29.05
N ARG A 485 0.50 7.74 29.90
CA ARG A 485 -0.92 7.38 29.74
C ARG A 485 -1.56 8.09 28.56
N LEU A 486 -1.31 9.39 28.40
CA LEU A 486 -1.81 10.14 27.25
C LEU A 486 -1.23 9.60 25.94
N VAL A 487 0.07 9.25 25.92
CA VAL A 487 0.70 8.56 24.78
C VAL A 487 -0.03 7.26 24.48
N THR A 488 -0.26 6.40 25.48
CA THR A 488 -0.99 5.13 25.30
C THR A 488 -2.39 5.37 24.73
N PHE A 489 -3.12 6.33 25.28
CA PHE A 489 -4.50 6.65 24.90
C PHE A 489 -4.57 7.15 23.44
N TYR A 490 -3.82 8.20 23.10
CA TYR A 490 -3.87 8.77 21.75
C TYR A 490 -3.23 7.84 20.71
N SER A 491 -2.23 7.04 21.08
CA SER A 491 -1.70 5.99 20.18
C SER A 491 -2.75 4.92 19.89
N SER A 492 -3.56 4.53 20.89
CA SER A 492 -4.67 3.58 20.68
C SER A 492 -5.77 4.18 19.80
N MET A 493 -6.12 5.45 20.00
CA MET A 493 -7.08 6.15 19.13
C MET A 493 -6.57 6.28 17.69
N TYR A 494 -5.29 6.59 17.51
CA TYR A 494 -4.64 6.60 16.21
C TYR A 494 -4.80 5.23 15.51
N ARG A 495 -4.53 4.12 16.21
CA ARG A 495 -4.69 2.76 15.64
C ARG A 495 -6.13 2.46 15.24
N ALA A 496 -7.10 2.88 16.05
CA ALA A 496 -8.53 2.72 15.75
C ALA A 496 -8.99 3.55 14.53
N ALA A 497 -8.23 4.59 14.16
CA ALA A 497 -8.51 5.46 13.02
C ALA A 497 -7.73 5.09 11.75
N ILE A 498 -7.00 3.97 11.71
CA ILE A 498 -6.35 3.47 10.49
C ILE A 498 -7.30 2.56 9.70
N PHE A 499 -8.01 1.65 10.38
CA PHE A 499 -8.88 0.65 9.76
C PHE A 499 -10.33 0.76 10.27
N PRO A 500 -11.34 0.35 9.47
CA PRO A 500 -11.25 -0.03 8.06
C PRO A 500 -10.84 1.15 7.16
N ARG A 501 -10.11 0.86 6.07
CA ARG A 501 -9.78 1.90 5.09
C ARG A 501 -10.85 2.00 4.01
N SER A 502 -10.89 3.14 3.33
CA SER A 502 -11.69 3.29 2.12
C SER A 502 -10.81 3.15 0.87
N LEU A 503 -11.27 2.37 -0.12
CA LEU A 503 -10.70 2.35 -1.47
C LEU A 503 -11.42 3.32 -2.42
N ALA A 504 -12.33 4.15 -1.89
CA ALA A 504 -13.03 5.11 -2.71
C ALA A 504 -12.08 6.20 -3.20
N GLU A 505 -12.34 6.69 -4.39
CA GLU A 505 -11.59 7.72 -5.09
C GLU A 505 -12.56 8.77 -5.62
N MET A 506 -12.06 9.91 -6.06
CA MET A 506 -12.90 10.95 -6.66
C MET A 506 -12.52 11.13 -8.13
N ASN A 507 -13.49 10.98 -9.03
CA ASN A 507 -13.28 11.19 -10.46
C ASN A 507 -13.04 12.67 -10.79
N SER A 508 -12.87 13.00 -12.07
CA SER A 508 -12.60 14.37 -12.54
C SER A 508 -13.75 15.36 -12.27
N THR A 509 -14.99 14.88 -12.10
CA THR A 509 -16.15 15.72 -11.77
C THR A 509 -16.37 15.88 -10.26
N GLY A 510 -15.51 15.28 -9.43
CA GLY A 510 -15.61 15.32 -7.98
C GLY A 510 -16.62 14.33 -7.39
N HIS A 511 -17.11 13.36 -8.16
CA HIS A 511 -17.96 12.29 -7.65
C HIS A 511 -17.12 11.17 -7.07
N THR A 512 -17.57 10.63 -5.94
CA THR A 512 -16.98 9.43 -5.33
C THR A 512 -17.26 8.22 -6.20
N ILE A 513 -16.21 7.49 -6.57
CA ILE A 513 -16.23 6.24 -7.31
C ILE A 513 -15.27 5.25 -6.66
N HIS A 514 -15.33 3.97 -6.99
CA HIS A 514 -14.35 3.00 -6.52
C HIS A 514 -14.18 1.83 -7.48
N TRP A 515 -12.98 1.26 -7.50
CA TRP A 515 -12.79 -0.10 -7.99
C TRP A 515 -13.33 -1.10 -6.95
N SER A 516 -14.12 -2.07 -7.39
CA SER A 516 -14.70 -3.07 -6.49
C SER A 516 -13.77 -4.27 -6.33
N PRO A 517 -13.33 -4.57 -5.09
CA PRO A 517 -12.68 -5.84 -4.79
C PRO A 517 -13.69 -6.99 -4.56
N TYR A 518 -14.99 -6.71 -4.63
CA TYR A 518 -16.08 -7.64 -4.30
C TYR A 518 -16.83 -8.15 -5.54
N ASP A 519 -16.82 -7.39 -6.63
CA ASP A 519 -17.34 -7.83 -7.92
C ASP A 519 -16.30 -8.68 -8.66
N ASP A 520 -16.71 -9.85 -9.16
CA ASP A 520 -15.85 -10.81 -9.87
C ASP A 520 -15.19 -10.21 -11.12
N ASN A 521 -15.76 -9.16 -11.72
CA ASN A 521 -15.22 -8.53 -12.91
C ASN A 521 -14.29 -7.35 -12.60
N GLY A 522 -14.13 -6.98 -11.33
CA GLY A 522 -13.32 -5.83 -10.93
C GLY A 522 -13.82 -4.51 -11.51
N ASN A 523 -15.14 -4.34 -11.63
CA ASN A 523 -15.75 -3.13 -12.18
C ASN A 523 -15.53 -1.89 -11.30
N VAL A 524 -15.72 -0.72 -11.90
CA VAL A 524 -15.75 0.57 -11.20
C VAL A 524 -17.20 0.99 -10.97
N PHE A 525 -17.54 1.33 -9.73
CA PHE A 525 -18.89 1.75 -9.33
C PHE A 525 -18.89 3.15 -8.70
N ASP A 526 -20.07 3.75 -8.63
CA ASP A 526 -20.29 5.01 -7.92
C ASP A 526 -20.42 4.76 -6.41
N GLY A 527 -19.87 5.69 -5.61
CA GLY A 527 -20.05 5.74 -4.16
C GLY A 527 -18.87 5.21 -3.33
N GLU A 528 -19.09 5.11 -2.02
CA GLU A 528 -18.10 4.68 -1.04
C GLU A 528 -17.82 3.17 -1.15
N ILE A 529 -16.63 2.76 -0.72
CA ILE A 529 -16.27 1.35 -0.49
C ILE A 529 -15.35 1.26 0.72
N ALA A 530 -15.46 0.17 1.48
CA ALA A 530 -14.65 -0.09 2.67
C ALA A 530 -13.95 -1.44 2.56
N THR A 531 -12.78 -1.58 3.21
CA THR A 531 -12.01 -2.82 3.25
C THR A 531 -11.07 -2.88 4.47
N ASP A 532 -10.28 -3.94 4.58
CA ASP A 532 -9.21 -4.15 5.56
C ASP A 532 -9.67 -4.10 7.01
N SER A 533 -10.76 -4.81 7.31
CA SER A 533 -11.27 -4.93 8.67
C SER A 533 -11.90 -6.29 8.90
N GLY A 534 -11.25 -7.10 9.73
CA GLY A 534 -11.87 -8.27 10.31
C GLY A 534 -13.06 -7.96 11.20
N PHE A 535 -14.26 -8.32 10.76
CA PHE A 535 -15.44 -8.09 11.59
C PHE A 535 -15.40 -8.87 12.90
N TRP A 536 -14.79 -10.06 12.92
CA TRP A 536 -14.63 -10.87 14.14
C TRP A 536 -13.90 -10.13 15.28
N ASP A 537 -12.97 -9.23 14.93
CA ASP A 537 -12.22 -8.41 15.87
C ASP A 537 -12.93 -7.08 16.12
N ALA A 538 -13.18 -6.34 15.04
CA ALA A 538 -13.52 -4.93 15.09
C ALA A 538 -14.95 -4.66 15.61
N TYR A 539 -15.88 -5.62 15.49
CA TYR A 539 -17.26 -5.45 15.96
C TYR A 539 -17.40 -5.20 17.46
N ARG A 540 -16.35 -5.45 18.24
CA ARG A 540 -16.41 -5.37 19.71
C ARG A 540 -16.40 -3.93 20.20
N THR A 541 -15.58 -3.09 19.57
CA THR A 541 -15.31 -1.72 20.04
C THR A 541 -14.98 -0.73 18.94
N VAL A 542 -14.36 -1.13 17.81
CA VAL A 542 -13.89 -0.18 16.79
C VAL A 542 -15.07 0.51 16.10
N TYR A 543 -16.08 -0.26 15.69
CA TYR A 543 -17.28 0.28 15.04
C TYR A 543 -18.11 1.13 16.01
N GLN A 544 -18.31 0.70 17.25
CA GLN A 544 -19.05 1.45 18.27
C GLN A 544 -18.35 2.76 18.63
N LEU A 545 -17.02 2.74 18.75
CA LEU A 545 -16.23 3.94 18.95
C LEU A 545 -16.42 4.90 17.77
N GLY A 546 -16.28 4.40 16.54
CA GLY A 546 -16.51 5.19 15.32
C GLY A 546 -17.90 5.83 15.28
N ALA A 547 -18.95 5.08 15.62
CA ALA A 547 -20.32 5.59 15.68
C ALA A 547 -20.48 6.72 16.73
N LEU A 548 -19.78 6.61 17.86
CA LEU A 548 -19.85 7.59 18.95
C LEU A 548 -19.07 8.88 18.65
N ILE A 549 -17.81 8.76 18.23
CA ILE A 549 -16.89 9.91 18.15
C ILE A 549 -16.64 10.41 16.73
N HIS A 550 -16.92 9.60 15.70
CA HIS A 550 -16.74 9.95 14.29
C HIS A 550 -17.92 9.54 13.40
N PRO A 551 -19.17 9.94 13.74
CA PRO A 551 -20.39 9.42 13.10
C PRO A 551 -20.45 9.63 11.58
N LEU A 552 -19.89 10.73 11.06
CA LEU A 552 -19.86 10.98 9.61
C LEU A 552 -18.93 10.01 8.88
N GLN A 553 -17.77 9.70 9.46
CA GLN A 553 -16.85 8.72 8.89
C GLN A 553 -17.43 7.31 9.01
N TYR A 554 -18.01 6.99 10.17
CA TYR A 554 -18.73 5.74 10.37
C TYR A 554 -19.82 5.52 9.32
N ASN A 555 -20.64 6.55 9.05
CA ASN A 555 -21.67 6.47 8.02
C ASN A 555 -21.10 6.11 6.64
N LYS A 556 -19.99 6.74 6.22
CA LYS A 556 -19.32 6.41 4.95
C LYS A 556 -18.87 4.94 4.90
N LEU A 557 -18.32 4.44 5.99
CA LEU A 557 -17.88 3.05 6.09
C LEU A 557 -19.06 2.08 6.00
N ILE A 558 -20.18 2.36 6.68
CA ILE A 558 -21.41 1.55 6.56
C ILE A 558 -21.95 1.57 5.12
N HIS A 559 -21.98 2.73 4.46
CA HIS A 559 -22.33 2.81 3.05
C HIS A 559 -21.40 1.98 2.16
N GLY A 560 -20.09 2.00 2.43
CA GLY A 560 -19.11 1.16 1.76
C GLY A 560 -19.37 -0.34 1.95
N TRP A 561 -19.69 -0.78 3.17
CA TRP A 561 -20.06 -2.17 3.42
C TRP A 561 -21.38 -2.57 2.74
N MET A 562 -22.36 -1.66 2.65
CA MET A 562 -23.60 -1.92 1.91
C MET A 562 -23.36 -2.03 0.41
N ASN A 563 -22.39 -1.31 -0.13
CA ASN A 563 -21.95 -1.45 -1.52
C ASN A 563 -21.25 -2.80 -1.74
N ALA A 564 -20.34 -3.21 -0.85
CA ALA A 564 -19.77 -4.56 -0.87
C ALA A 564 -20.85 -5.66 -0.91
N TYR A 565 -21.90 -5.54 -0.07
CA TYR A 565 -23.05 -6.46 -0.11
C TYR A 565 -23.76 -6.49 -1.46
N ARG A 566 -23.99 -5.32 -2.09
CA ARG A 566 -24.66 -5.23 -3.40
C ARG A 566 -23.81 -5.82 -4.52
N GLU A 567 -22.49 -5.71 -4.42
CA GLU A 567 -21.54 -6.12 -5.46
C GLU A 567 -21.27 -7.63 -5.45
N GLN A 568 -21.16 -8.26 -4.26
CA GLN A 568 -20.91 -9.72 -4.17
C GLN A 568 -22.13 -10.54 -3.71
N GLY A 569 -23.21 -9.90 -3.23
CA GLY A 569 -24.44 -10.57 -2.76
C GLY A 569 -24.44 -10.97 -1.28
N TRP A 570 -23.33 -10.78 -0.56
CA TRP A 570 -23.23 -10.97 0.90
C TRP A 570 -22.28 -9.96 1.52
N LEU A 571 -22.37 -9.74 2.83
CA LEU A 571 -21.40 -8.93 3.55
C LEU A 571 -20.13 -9.75 3.77
N PRO A 572 -18.94 -9.17 3.56
CA PRO A 572 -17.70 -9.91 3.76
C PRO A 572 -17.50 -10.24 5.25
N GLY A 573 -16.75 -11.30 5.56
CA GLY A 573 -16.37 -11.66 6.93
C GLY A 573 -15.02 -11.06 7.33
N TRP A 574 -14.02 -11.28 6.47
CA TRP A 574 -12.66 -10.75 6.64
C TRP A 574 -12.14 -10.21 5.29
N PRO A 575 -12.50 -8.97 4.92
CA PRO A 575 -12.06 -8.38 3.66
C PRO A 575 -10.60 -7.87 3.71
N SER A 576 -9.79 -8.22 2.70
CA SER A 576 -8.50 -7.58 2.39
C SER A 576 -7.94 -7.99 0.99
N PRO A 577 -8.16 -7.19 -0.07
CA PRO A 577 -9.18 -6.13 -0.13
C PRO A 577 -10.62 -6.71 -0.26
N GLY A 578 -10.78 -7.80 -1.00
CA GLY A 578 -12.02 -8.57 -1.13
C GLY A 578 -12.11 -9.65 -0.06
N GLU A 579 -13.11 -10.52 -0.14
CA GLU A 579 -13.33 -11.56 0.87
C GLU A 579 -12.12 -12.49 1.04
N ARG A 580 -11.74 -12.76 2.31
CA ARG A 580 -10.70 -13.71 2.69
C ARG A 580 -11.26 -14.71 3.70
N GLY A 581 -10.90 -15.98 3.54
CA GLY A 581 -11.27 -17.05 4.48
C GLY A 581 -10.49 -16.97 5.80
N ALA A 582 -10.81 -16.00 6.65
CA ALA A 582 -10.21 -15.82 7.97
C ALA A 582 -11.26 -15.61 9.06
N MET A 583 -11.01 -16.22 10.24
CA MET A 583 -11.90 -16.22 11.40
C MET A 583 -13.29 -16.82 11.09
N ALA A 584 -14.29 -16.57 11.94
CA ALA A 584 -15.59 -17.26 11.88
C ALA A 584 -16.76 -16.34 12.27
N ALA A 585 -17.99 -16.85 12.09
CA ALA A 585 -19.26 -16.24 12.47
C ALA A 585 -19.68 -15.01 11.63
N THR A 586 -20.84 -14.42 11.97
CA THR A 586 -21.48 -13.35 11.21
C THR A 586 -21.50 -12.01 11.97
N MET A 587 -20.33 -11.55 12.40
CA MET A 587 -20.21 -10.33 13.22
C MET A 587 -20.56 -9.04 12.48
N GLN A 588 -20.55 -9.07 11.15
CA GLN A 588 -21.09 -8.02 10.29
C GLN A 588 -22.56 -7.71 10.57
N ASP A 589 -23.37 -8.71 10.96
CA ASP A 589 -24.79 -8.53 11.28
C ASP A 589 -24.95 -7.61 12.50
N CYS A 590 -24.08 -7.77 13.50
CA CYS A 590 -24.04 -6.93 14.70
C CYS A 590 -23.77 -5.47 14.36
N ILE A 591 -22.87 -5.22 13.40
CA ILE A 591 -22.48 -3.86 13.01
C ILE A 591 -23.58 -3.18 12.23
N VAL A 592 -24.25 -3.89 11.32
CA VAL A 592 -25.40 -3.35 10.59
C VAL A 592 -26.55 -3.05 11.55
N ALA A 593 -26.81 -3.93 12.52
CA ALA A 593 -27.83 -3.70 13.54
C ALA A 593 -27.52 -2.48 14.42
N ASP A 594 -26.26 -2.34 14.85
CA ASP A 594 -25.79 -1.18 15.61
C ASP A 594 -25.94 0.11 14.81
N ALA A 595 -25.54 0.10 13.53
CA ALA A 595 -25.71 1.24 12.64
C ALA A 595 -27.17 1.70 12.57
N ILE A 596 -28.13 0.78 12.34
CA ILE A 596 -29.57 1.12 12.24
C ILE A 596 -30.13 1.78 13.51
N ILE A 597 -29.59 1.44 14.68
CA ILE A 597 -30.08 1.99 15.96
C ILE A 597 -29.48 3.38 16.22
N VAL A 598 -28.21 3.58 15.85
CA VAL A 598 -27.43 4.77 16.20
C VAL A 598 -27.52 5.87 15.12
N THR A 599 -27.80 5.52 13.86
CA THR A 599 -28.11 6.46 12.76
C THR A 599 -29.59 6.71 12.63
#